data_AF-A0A4Z1RC72-F1
#
_entry.id   AF-A0A4Z1RC72-F1
#
_cell.length_a   1.000
_cell.length_b   1.000
_cell.length_c   1.000
_cell.angle_alpha   90.00
_cell.angle_beta   90.00
_cell.angle_gamma   90.00
#
_symmetry.space_group_name_H-M   'P 1'
#
loop_
_entity.id
_entity.type
_entity.pdbx_description
1 polymer ?
#
loop_
_entity_poly.entity_id
_entity_poly.type
_entity_poly.pdbx_seq_one_letter_code
_entity_poly.pdbx_strand_id
1 'polypeptide(L)'
;MALKIANNAVSTLAASITDTAVTLSVQAADAGKFPVLAEGDWHPATIIDAANNLEIVHVTARAGNVLTVLRAQEGTTAKSFVSGARIDLRITAGAIAALANKNELKPVAYSGSFTDLTDKPPSITTSTVGAAVAAANGKETPADGDTFAGVESGTSSMFRTTWGNIKTALTSLFDGRYLKLTGGAIDGGLAIRSGGPTLNLVDTDNNQSRSVHHNDAIIGFLNSSGSWTLQVNDNGHVWSANYGWFHDRFAQAGANCQHNSGVVEFSGFDTGITDSVGQASNPYVVIGLRRGNTGLGNASYLRCVALRNR
;
A
#
# COMPACT_ATOMS: atom_id res chain seq x y z
N MET A 1 -56.63 13.70 9.31
CA MET A 1 -56.99 14.60 10.43
C MET A 1 -55.72 15.03 11.15
N ALA A 2 -55.33 16.30 11.08
CA ALA A 2 -54.14 16.79 11.78
C ALA A 2 -54.52 17.68 12.97
N LEU A 3 -53.86 17.45 14.11
CA LEU A 3 -53.87 18.37 15.24
C LEU A 3 -53.12 19.66 14.84
N LYS A 4 -53.77 20.82 14.98
CA LYS A 4 -53.17 22.14 14.84
C LYS A 4 -53.05 22.80 16.20
N ILE A 5 -51.97 23.53 16.43
CA ILE A 5 -51.72 24.28 17.65
C ILE A 5 -51.20 25.67 17.30
N ALA A 6 -51.58 26.68 18.08
CA ALA A 6 -51.09 28.04 17.95
C ALA A 6 -50.72 28.58 19.33
N ASN A 7 -49.69 29.41 19.38
CA ASN A 7 -49.24 30.05 20.62
C ASN A 7 -50.24 31.14 21.02
N ASN A 8 -50.59 31.17 22.31
CA ASN A 8 -51.36 32.27 22.93
C ASN A 8 -52.72 32.56 22.26
N ALA A 9 -53.38 31.55 21.68
CA ALA A 9 -54.72 31.70 21.13
C ALA A 9 -55.76 31.76 22.24
N VAL A 10 -56.13 32.99 22.63
CA VAL A 10 -57.04 33.32 23.72
C VAL A 10 -58.06 34.34 23.24
N SER A 11 -59.32 34.15 23.60
CA SER A 11 -60.43 35.09 23.38
C SER A 11 -61.50 34.94 24.48
N THR A 12 -62.54 35.76 24.44
CA THR A 12 -63.82 35.50 25.11
C THR A 12 -64.92 35.16 24.11
N LEU A 13 -66.00 34.53 24.59
CA LEU A 13 -67.22 34.31 23.82
C LEU A 13 -67.91 35.64 23.53
N ALA A 14 -68.32 35.85 22.27
CA ALA A 14 -69.09 37.03 21.84
C ALA A 14 -70.59 36.88 22.12
N ALA A 15 -71.08 35.65 22.28
CA ALA A 15 -72.48 35.33 22.61
C ALA A 15 -72.55 34.14 23.56
N SER A 16 -73.62 34.08 24.36
CA SER A 16 -73.88 32.93 25.23
C SER A 16 -74.17 31.68 24.39
N ILE A 17 -73.74 30.52 24.89
CA ILE A 17 -73.97 29.22 24.27
C ILE A 17 -74.68 28.28 25.24
N THR A 18 -75.51 27.38 24.71
CA THR A 18 -76.12 26.27 25.46
C THR A 18 -75.16 25.07 25.53
N ASP A 19 -75.54 24.05 26.29
CA ASP A 19 -74.86 22.75 26.35
C ASP A 19 -74.95 21.94 25.04
N THR A 20 -75.88 22.28 24.15
CA THR A 20 -76.09 21.64 22.85
C THR A 20 -75.53 22.42 21.67
N ALA A 21 -75.00 23.63 21.89
CA ALA A 21 -74.47 24.46 20.82
C ALA A 21 -73.20 23.83 20.19
N VAL A 22 -73.23 23.64 18.87
CA VAL A 22 -72.12 23.09 18.05
C VAL A 22 -71.28 24.18 17.36
N THR A 23 -71.69 25.43 17.52
CA THR A 23 -70.96 26.60 17.04
C THR A 23 -70.88 27.64 18.16
N LEU A 24 -69.73 28.30 18.28
CA LEU A 24 -69.55 29.41 19.20
C LEU A 24 -68.85 30.57 18.50
N SER A 25 -69.18 31.79 18.91
CA SER A 25 -68.56 33.00 18.36
C SER A 25 -67.55 33.54 19.36
N VAL A 26 -66.33 33.80 18.89
CA VAL A 26 -65.29 34.50 19.65
C VAL A 26 -65.26 35.99 19.29
N GLN A 27 -64.55 36.81 20.06
CA GLN A 27 -64.37 38.22 19.73
C GLN A 27 -63.67 38.35 18.36
N ALA A 28 -64.22 39.21 17.49
CA ALA A 28 -63.75 39.31 16.10
C ALA A 28 -62.26 39.71 16.00
N ALA A 29 -61.78 40.56 16.93
CA ALA A 29 -60.39 40.99 17.01
C ALA A 29 -59.42 39.83 17.31
N ASP A 30 -59.87 38.80 18.02
CA ASP A 30 -59.04 37.67 18.47
C ASP A 30 -59.14 36.45 17.56
N ALA A 31 -60.10 36.43 16.64
CA ALA A 31 -60.33 35.30 15.74
C ALA A 31 -59.04 34.87 15.00
N GLY A 32 -58.23 35.84 14.57
CA GLY A 32 -56.96 35.61 13.87
C GLY A 32 -55.91 34.82 14.68
N LYS A 33 -56.05 34.74 16.01
CA LYS A 33 -55.15 33.97 16.87
C LYS A 33 -55.39 32.46 16.79
N PHE A 34 -56.59 32.03 16.40
CA PHE A 34 -56.95 30.62 16.28
C PHE A 34 -56.55 30.07 14.89
N PRO A 35 -56.03 28.83 14.80
CA PRO A 35 -55.61 28.23 13.53
C PRO A 35 -56.72 28.22 12.47
N VAL A 36 -56.32 28.32 11.20
CA VAL A 36 -57.19 27.94 10.08
C VAL A 36 -57.13 26.42 9.94
N LEU A 37 -58.30 25.78 9.81
CA LEU A 37 -58.45 24.32 9.77
C LEU A 37 -58.93 23.89 8.39
N ALA A 38 -58.24 22.90 7.80
CA ALA A 38 -58.73 22.19 6.61
C ALA A 38 -59.67 21.04 7.03
N GLU A 39 -60.28 20.35 6.06
CA GLU A 39 -61.17 19.22 6.35
C GLU A 39 -60.44 18.14 7.16
N GLY A 40 -61.02 17.79 8.31
CA GLY A 40 -60.46 16.83 9.25
C GLY A 40 -59.35 17.38 10.17
N ASP A 41 -58.89 18.62 9.99
CA ASP A 41 -58.02 19.25 10.98
C ASP A 41 -58.82 19.62 12.23
N TRP A 42 -58.13 19.64 13.38
CA TRP A 42 -58.75 20.06 14.62
C TRP A 42 -57.74 20.71 15.55
N HIS A 43 -58.23 21.47 16.52
CA HIS A 43 -57.44 21.89 17.67
C HIS A 43 -58.27 21.79 18.95
N PRO A 44 -57.65 21.46 20.10
CA PRO A 44 -58.34 21.54 21.39
C PRO A 44 -58.58 23.01 21.75
N ALA A 45 -59.66 23.29 22.45
CA ALA A 45 -59.83 24.53 23.17
C ALA A 45 -60.51 24.26 24.51
N THR A 46 -60.25 25.11 25.51
CA THR A 46 -60.88 25.03 26.81
C THR A 46 -61.69 26.29 27.03
N ILE A 47 -62.98 26.12 27.30
CA ILE A 47 -63.89 27.19 27.71
C ILE A 47 -63.91 27.22 29.23
N ILE A 48 -63.77 28.41 29.82
CA ILE A 48 -63.80 28.63 31.27
C ILE A 48 -64.64 29.86 31.61
N ASP A 49 -65.53 29.72 32.59
CA ASP A 49 -66.27 30.86 33.16
C ASP A 49 -65.61 31.41 34.43
N ALA A 50 -66.16 32.51 34.97
CA ALA A 50 -65.67 33.13 36.20
C ALA A 50 -65.86 32.25 37.46
N ALA A 51 -66.71 31.23 37.38
CA ALA A 51 -66.95 30.26 38.44
C ALA A 51 -66.03 29.02 38.34
N ASN A 52 -65.05 29.04 37.43
CA ASN A 52 -64.14 27.93 37.12
C ASN A 52 -64.83 26.67 36.58
N ASN A 53 -66.04 26.78 36.02
CA ASN A 53 -66.58 25.71 35.20
C ASN A 53 -65.74 25.61 33.92
N LEU A 54 -65.29 24.40 33.61
CA LEU A 54 -64.40 24.10 32.50
C LEU A 54 -65.02 23.10 31.55
N GLU A 55 -64.84 23.33 30.25
CA GLU A 55 -65.17 22.36 29.20
C GLU A 55 -64.03 22.33 28.17
N ILE A 56 -63.61 21.12 27.78
CA ILE A 56 -62.68 20.92 26.66
C ILE A 56 -63.52 20.62 25.42
N VAL A 57 -63.25 21.33 24.34
CA VAL A 57 -63.88 21.18 23.04
C VAL A 57 -62.83 20.92 21.97
N HIS A 58 -63.21 20.20 20.91
CA HIS A 58 -62.40 20.12 19.70
C HIS A 58 -62.99 21.07 18.67
N VAL A 59 -62.24 22.10 18.31
CA VAL A 59 -62.60 22.99 17.21
C VAL A 59 -62.22 22.30 15.90
N THR A 60 -63.17 22.14 15.00
CA THR A 60 -63.02 21.41 13.73
C THR A 60 -63.12 22.31 12.51
N ALA A 61 -63.67 23.52 12.65
CA ALA A 61 -63.65 24.53 11.61
C ALA A 61 -63.68 25.94 12.20
N ARG A 62 -63.18 26.91 11.42
CA ARG A 62 -63.25 28.33 11.73
C ARG A 62 -63.72 29.10 10.50
N ALA A 63 -64.82 29.85 10.63
CA ALA A 63 -65.32 30.78 9.63
C ALA A 63 -65.38 32.19 10.23
N GLY A 64 -64.41 33.04 9.88
CA GLY A 64 -64.28 34.35 10.52
C GLY A 64 -64.01 34.21 12.01
N ASN A 65 -64.93 34.70 12.84
CA ASN A 65 -64.92 34.59 14.31
C ASN A 65 -65.87 33.52 14.86
N VAL A 66 -66.45 32.67 14.01
CA VAL A 66 -67.27 31.53 14.42
C VAL A 66 -66.42 30.26 14.38
N LEU A 67 -66.40 29.52 15.49
CA LEU A 67 -65.73 28.24 15.64
C LEU A 67 -66.78 27.13 15.68
N THR A 68 -66.63 26.13 14.83
CA THR A 68 -67.39 24.88 14.88
C THR A 68 -66.70 23.92 15.84
N VAL A 69 -67.45 23.36 16.79
CA VAL A 69 -66.91 22.59 17.90
C VAL A 69 -67.62 21.27 18.11
N LEU A 70 -66.84 20.25 18.48
CA LEU A 70 -67.32 19.07 19.19
C LEU A 70 -67.21 19.34 20.68
N ARG A 71 -68.35 19.28 21.37
CA ARG A 71 -68.51 19.56 22.81
C ARG A 71 -68.10 18.35 23.67
N ALA A 72 -67.94 18.56 24.97
CA ALA A 72 -67.74 17.48 25.95
C ALA A 72 -66.56 16.52 25.63
N GLN A 73 -65.40 17.08 25.24
CA GLN A 73 -64.23 16.27 24.90
C GLN A 73 -63.42 15.93 26.15
N GLU A 74 -62.60 14.88 26.04
CA GLU A 74 -61.62 14.47 27.06
C GLU A 74 -62.22 14.27 28.46
N GLY A 75 -63.44 13.74 28.53
CA GLY A 75 -64.13 13.44 29.78
C GLY A 75 -64.80 14.64 30.45
N THR A 76 -64.82 15.81 29.81
CA THR A 76 -65.59 16.97 30.28
C THR A 76 -67.06 16.86 29.88
N THR A 77 -67.95 17.54 30.61
CA THR A 77 -69.39 17.60 30.30
C THR A 77 -69.69 18.91 29.56
N ALA A 78 -70.57 18.86 28.56
CA ALA A 78 -71.03 20.07 27.88
C ALA A 78 -71.83 20.98 28.84
N LYS A 79 -71.51 22.27 28.87
CA LYS A 79 -72.18 23.25 29.74
C LYS A 79 -72.69 24.46 28.96
N SER A 80 -73.64 25.18 29.54
CA SER A 80 -73.93 26.54 29.07
C SER A 80 -72.85 27.49 29.54
N PHE A 81 -72.45 28.41 28.66
CA PHE A 81 -71.50 29.48 28.98
C PHE A 81 -72.10 30.81 28.55
N VAL A 82 -72.02 31.81 29.41
CA VAL A 82 -72.47 33.17 29.08
C VAL A 82 -71.46 33.88 28.18
N SER A 83 -71.92 34.89 27.44
CA SER A 83 -71.03 35.82 26.73
C SER A 83 -69.97 36.39 27.70
N GLY A 84 -68.74 36.55 27.22
CA GLY A 84 -67.59 36.93 28.04
C GLY A 84 -66.82 35.78 28.68
N ALA A 85 -67.33 34.54 28.68
CA ALA A 85 -66.56 33.38 29.11
C ALA A 85 -65.28 33.22 28.27
N ARG A 86 -64.16 32.85 28.89
CA ARG A 86 -62.86 32.77 28.23
C ARG A 86 -62.73 31.45 27.47
N ILE A 87 -62.12 31.50 26.30
CA ILE A 87 -61.74 30.33 25.51
C ILE A 87 -60.28 30.41 25.11
N ASP A 88 -59.54 29.33 25.38
CA ASP A 88 -58.11 29.22 25.09
C ASP A 88 -57.81 27.94 24.31
N LEU A 89 -56.96 28.02 23.30
CA LEU A 89 -56.30 26.83 22.77
C LEU A 89 -55.25 26.38 23.80
N ARG A 90 -55.52 25.27 24.49
CA ARG A 90 -54.59 24.65 25.45
C ARG A 90 -54.11 23.32 24.88
N ILE A 91 -52.85 22.99 25.08
CA ILE A 91 -52.38 21.64 24.81
C ILE A 91 -53.02 20.73 25.86
N THR A 92 -53.74 19.70 25.40
CA THR A 92 -54.47 18.76 26.25
C THR A 92 -53.86 17.35 26.20
N ALA A 93 -54.28 16.46 27.10
CA ALA A 93 -53.84 15.08 27.08
C ALA A 93 -54.26 14.37 25.78
N GLY A 94 -55.47 14.65 25.28
CA GLY A 94 -55.95 14.17 23.99
C GLY A 94 -55.11 14.66 22.81
N ALA A 95 -54.66 15.92 22.85
CA ALA A 95 -53.75 16.47 21.84
C ALA A 95 -52.38 15.77 21.85
N ILE A 96 -51.79 15.54 23.02
CA ILE A 96 -50.52 14.79 23.15
C ILE A 96 -50.72 13.34 22.70
N ALA A 97 -51.82 12.69 23.07
CA ALA A 97 -52.14 11.34 22.65
C ALA A 97 -52.32 11.22 21.12
N ALA A 98 -52.95 12.22 20.48
CA ALA A 98 -53.09 12.24 19.03
C ALA A 98 -51.74 12.41 18.31
N LEU A 99 -50.79 13.15 18.90
CA LEU A 99 -49.43 13.25 18.38
C LEU A 99 -48.66 11.94 18.56
N ALA A 100 -48.76 11.32 19.75
CA ALA A 100 -48.09 10.06 20.07
C ALA A 100 -48.65 8.87 19.28
N ASN A 101 -49.95 8.85 18.97
CA ASN A 101 -50.60 7.81 18.16
C ASN A 101 -50.41 7.98 16.65
N LYS A 102 -49.64 8.97 16.18
CA LYS A 102 -49.16 8.93 14.80
C LYS A 102 -48.37 7.64 14.63
N ASN A 103 -48.79 6.82 13.67
CA ASN A 103 -48.37 5.42 13.51
C ASN A 103 -46.83 5.24 13.51
N GLU A 104 -46.09 6.27 13.12
CA GLU A 104 -44.63 6.33 13.04
C GLU A 104 -43.94 6.67 14.37
N LEU A 105 -44.61 7.37 15.28
CA LEU A 105 -44.06 7.83 16.57
C LEU A 105 -44.50 6.96 17.76
N LYS A 106 -45.62 6.24 17.61
CA LYS A 106 -46.21 5.39 18.65
C LYS A 106 -45.21 4.39 19.24
N PRO A 107 -44.37 3.69 18.46
CA PRO A 107 -43.41 2.76 19.04
C PRO A 107 -42.33 3.45 19.90
N VAL A 108 -41.81 4.57 19.40
CA VAL A 108 -40.66 5.31 19.96
C VAL A 108 -41.02 6.09 21.21
N ALA A 109 -42.22 6.68 21.25
CA ALA A 109 -42.69 7.49 22.37
C ALA A 109 -42.81 6.70 23.68
N TYR A 110 -43.00 5.38 23.60
CA TYR A 110 -43.12 4.50 24.77
C TYR A 110 -41.83 3.72 25.07
N SER A 111 -41.10 3.24 24.06
CA SER A 111 -39.91 2.41 24.28
C SER A 111 -38.63 3.22 24.49
N GLY A 112 -38.58 4.46 23.98
CA GLY A 112 -37.34 5.24 23.87
C GLY A 112 -36.29 4.61 22.94
N SER A 113 -36.63 3.53 22.23
CA SER A 113 -35.69 2.80 21.39
C SER A 113 -35.60 3.41 20.00
N PHE A 114 -34.38 3.69 19.56
CA PHE A 114 -34.08 4.16 18.21
C PHE A 114 -34.49 3.14 17.13
N THR A 115 -34.53 1.85 17.47
CA THR A 115 -34.91 0.77 16.53
C THR A 115 -36.33 0.91 16.02
N ASP A 116 -37.19 1.57 16.78
CA ASP A 116 -38.64 1.55 16.56
C ASP A 116 -39.10 2.71 15.66
N LEU A 117 -38.16 3.56 15.21
CA LEU A 117 -38.41 4.53 14.15
C LEU A 117 -38.59 3.83 12.79
N THR A 118 -39.67 4.18 12.09
CA THR A 118 -39.89 3.86 10.68
C THR A 118 -39.11 4.86 9.82
N ASP A 119 -38.57 4.43 8.67
CA ASP A 119 -37.71 5.25 7.78
C ASP A 119 -36.48 5.88 8.47
N LYS A 120 -36.01 5.26 9.56
CA LYS A 120 -34.74 5.63 10.17
C LYS A 120 -33.58 5.46 9.18
N PRO A 121 -32.53 6.29 9.28
CA PRO A 121 -31.25 5.95 8.69
C PRO A 121 -30.87 4.53 9.14
N PRO A 122 -30.40 3.65 8.24
CA PRO A 122 -30.10 2.28 8.61
C PRO A 122 -29.13 2.24 9.80
N SER A 123 -29.53 1.57 10.89
CA SER A 123 -28.62 1.24 11.97
C SER A 123 -27.61 0.23 11.44
N ILE A 124 -26.41 0.69 11.12
CA ILE A 124 -25.30 -0.15 10.67
C ILE A 124 -24.82 -0.99 11.86
N THR A 125 -25.44 -2.16 12.05
CA THR A 125 -24.97 -3.15 13.02
C THR A 125 -23.95 -4.08 12.38
N THR A 126 -23.10 -4.71 13.18
CA THR A 126 -22.14 -5.71 12.69
C THR A 126 -22.82 -6.88 11.98
N SER A 127 -24.06 -7.24 12.35
CA SER A 127 -24.81 -8.31 11.68
C SER A 127 -25.23 -7.90 10.26
N THR A 128 -25.59 -6.65 10.04
CA THR A 128 -25.97 -6.13 8.73
C THR A 128 -24.77 -6.06 7.79
N VAL A 129 -23.61 -5.62 8.28
CA VAL A 129 -22.35 -5.62 7.49
C VAL A 129 -21.89 -7.04 7.18
N GLY A 130 -21.92 -7.93 8.17
CA GLY A 130 -21.54 -9.34 8.00
C GLY A 130 -22.42 -10.06 6.96
N ALA A 131 -23.74 -9.87 7.01
CA ALA A 131 -24.66 -10.45 6.03
C ALA A 131 -24.41 -9.91 4.60
N ALA A 132 -24.16 -8.60 4.47
CA ALA A 132 -23.86 -7.99 3.17
C ALA A 132 -22.54 -8.50 2.57
N VAL A 133 -21.49 -8.66 3.38
CA VAL A 133 -20.21 -9.22 2.94
C VAL A 133 -20.34 -10.70 2.58
N ALA A 134 -21.07 -11.49 3.37
CA ALA A 134 -21.29 -12.91 3.12
C ALA A 134 -22.09 -13.17 1.82
N ALA A 135 -23.00 -12.27 1.46
CA ALA A 135 -23.79 -12.35 0.23
C ALA A 135 -23.10 -11.69 -0.98
N ALA A 136 -21.94 -11.05 -0.82
CA ALA A 136 -21.24 -10.37 -1.90
C ALA A 136 -20.65 -11.37 -2.90
N ASN A 137 -20.70 -11.02 -4.19
CA ASN A 137 -20.03 -11.81 -5.24
C ASN A 137 -18.51 -11.75 -5.08
N GLY A 138 -17.85 -12.88 -5.32
CA GLY A 138 -16.39 -12.94 -5.39
C GLY A 138 -15.85 -12.12 -6.56
N LYS A 139 -14.69 -11.48 -6.35
CA LYS A 139 -13.93 -10.79 -7.38
C LYS A 139 -12.56 -11.42 -7.49
N GLU A 140 -12.20 -11.96 -8.65
CA GLU A 140 -10.92 -12.66 -8.87
C GLU A 140 -9.70 -11.77 -8.63
N THR A 141 -9.76 -10.52 -9.09
CA THR A 141 -8.66 -9.55 -8.92
C THR A 141 -9.23 -8.19 -8.55
N PRO A 142 -8.83 -7.62 -7.39
CA PRO A 142 -9.22 -6.26 -7.04
C PRO A 142 -8.66 -5.24 -8.04
N ALA A 143 -9.50 -4.28 -8.44
CA ALA A 143 -9.09 -3.11 -9.20
C ALA A 143 -8.46 -2.07 -8.26
N ASP A 144 -7.62 -1.17 -8.77
CA ASP A 144 -6.89 -0.21 -7.93
C ASP A 144 -7.80 0.74 -7.12
N GLY A 145 -9.03 0.97 -7.58
CA GLY A 145 -10.04 1.75 -6.87
C GLY A 145 -10.86 0.98 -5.82
N ASP A 146 -10.74 -0.36 -5.75
CA ASP A 146 -11.47 -1.16 -4.76
C ASP A 146 -10.97 -0.85 -3.35
N THR A 147 -11.89 -0.65 -2.41
CA THR A 147 -11.56 -0.25 -1.03
C THR A 147 -11.59 -1.42 -0.06
N PHE A 148 -10.61 -1.43 0.83
CA PHE A 148 -10.52 -2.32 1.98
C PHE A 148 -10.61 -1.50 3.26
N ALA A 149 -11.28 -2.04 4.26
CA ALA A 149 -11.42 -1.40 5.56
C ALA A 149 -10.73 -2.24 6.65
N GLY A 150 -10.28 -1.55 7.69
CA GLY A 150 -9.66 -2.17 8.85
C GLY A 150 -9.84 -1.30 10.08
N VAL A 151 -9.30 -1.78 11.19
CA VAL A 151 -9.25 -1.04 12.45
C VAL A 151 -7.80 -0.90 12.85
N GLU A 152 -7.39 0.31 13.22
CA GLU A 152 -6.08 0.53 13.80
C GLU A 152 -6.04 -0.10 15.20
N SER A 153 -5.11 -1.04 15.38
CA SER A 153 -4.94 -1.76 16.63
C SER A 153 -4.63 -0.79 17.77
N GLY A 154 -5.35 -0.90 18.90
CA GLY A 154 -5.13 -0.09 20.09
C GLY A 154 -5.88 1.25 20.14
N THR A 155 -6.30 1.82 19.00
CA THR A 155 -7.08 3.08 18.96
C THR A 155 -8.56 2.86 18.64
N SER A 156 -8.93 1.67 18.16
CA SER A 156 -10.27 1.34 17.66
C SER A 156 -10.77 2.27 16.55
N SER A 157 -9.87 2.99 15.88
CA SER A 157 -10.21 3.91 14.80
C SER A 157 -10.33 3.13 13.49
N MET A 158 -11.50 3.24 12.86
CA MET A 158 -11.70 2.66 11.54
C MET A 158 -10.92 3.44 10.49
N PHE A 159 -10.31 2.72 9.56
CA PHE A 159 -9.71 3.29 8.36
C PHE A 159 -10.16 2.53 7.12
N ARG A 160 -9.96 3.16 5.96
CA ARG A 160 -10.07 2.52 4.66
C ARG A 160 -8.88 2.88 3.80
N THR A 161 -8.51 1.98 2.91
CA THR A 161 -7.48 2.19 1.89
C THR A 161 -7.91 1.53 0.59
N THR A 162 -7.26 1.86 -0.51
CA THR A 162 -7.54 1.25 -1.81
C THR A 162 -6.58 0.10 -2.08
N TRP A 163 -6.96 -0.82 -2.97
CA TRP A 163 -6.05 -1.83 -3.50
C TRP A 163 -4.81 -1.20 -4.13
N GLY A 164 -4.96 -0.08 -4.83
CA GLY A 164 -3.84 0.67 -5.40
C GLY A 164 -2.82 1.08 -4.33
N ASN A 165 -3.28 1.63 -3.20
CA ASN A 165 -2.40 2.01 -2.10
C ASN A 165 -1.72 0.79 -1.45
N ILE A 166 -2.46 -0.32 -1.26
CA ILE A 166 -1.89 -1.57 -0.74
C ILE A 166 -0.81 -2.10 -1.68
N LYS A 167 -1.08 -2.13 -2.99
CA LYS A 167 -0.14 -2.55 -4.02
C LYS A 167 1.12 -1.69 -3.96
N THR A 168 0.99 -0.36 -3.90
CA THR A 168 2.14 0.55 -3.76
C THR A 168 2.97 0.26 -2.51
N ALA A 169 2.33 0.05 -1.36
CA ALA A 169 3.02 -0.26 -0.11
C ALA A 169 3.78 -1.59 -0.19
N LEU A 170 3.14 -2.63 -0.75
CA LEU A 170 3.77 -3.93 -0.96
C LEU A 170 4.93 -3.85 -1.95
N THR A 171 4.75 -3.16 -3.09
CA THR A 171 5.81 -2.92 -4.07
C THR A 171 7.00 -2.24 -3.40
N SER A 172 6.78 -1.15 -2.67
CA SER A 172 7.85 -0.43 -1.95
C SER A 172 8.57 -1.33 -0.94
N LEU A 173 7.83 -2.18 -0.22
CA LEU A 173 8.40 -3.09 0.76
C LEU A 173 9.27 -4.19 0.11
N PHE A 174 8.87 -4.68 -1.05
CA PHE A 174 9.63 -5.71 -1.77
C PHE A 174 10.83 -5.12 -2.49
N ASP A 175 10.68 -3.99 -3.18
CA ASP A 175 11.77 -3.31 -3.89
C ASP A 175 12.84 -2.79 -2.92
N GLY A 176 12.46 -2.40 -1.70
CA GLY A 176 13.40 -2.01 -0.66
C GLY A 176 14.16 -3.18 -0.02
N ARG A 177 13.69 -4.42 -0.19
CA ARG A 177 14.29 -5.62 0.44
C ARG A 177 14.98 -6.55 -0.55
N TYR A 178 14.60 -6.52 -1.82
CA TYR A 178 15.02 -7.51 -2.80
C TYR A 178 15.40 -6.85 -4.14
N LEU A 179 16.49 -7.31 -4.75
CA LEU A 179 16.84 -6.96 -6.12
C LEU A 179 15.97 -7.78 -7.08
N LYS A 180 14.97 -7.13 -7.70
CA LYS A 180 14.02 -7.80 -8.59
C LYS A 180 14.55 -7.85 -10.03
N LEU A 181 15.14 -8.97 -10.44
CA LEU A 181 15.56 -9.22 -11.82
C LEU A 181 14.74 -10.38 -12.40
N THR A 182 13.92 -10.09 -13.40
CA THR A 182 13.13 -11.09 -14.15
C THR A 182 13.54 -11.03 -15.63
N GLY A 183 14.84 -10.85 -15.85
CA GLY A 183 15.42 -10.28 -17.07
C GLY A 183 15.73 -8.78 -16.91
N GLY A 184 16.55 -8.22 -17.80
CA GLY A 184 16.91 -6.78 -17.82
C GLY A 184 18.43 -6.52 -17.91
N ALA A 185 18.79 -5.26 -18.13
CA ALA A 185 20.17 -4.77 -18.11
C ALA A 185 20.42 -3.94 -16.85
N ILE A 186 21.61 -4.08 -16.25
CA ILE A 186 22.09 -3.17 -15.21
C ILE A 186 22.86 -2.06 -15.92
N ASP A 187 22.32 -0.83 -15.89
CA ASP A 187 23.03 0.35 -16.41
C ASP A 187 23.84 0.98 -15.27
N GLY A 188 25.16 1.09 -15.46
CA GLY A 188 26.14 1.44 -14.40
C GLY A 188 26.88 0.25 -13.79
N GLY A 189 27.53 0.46 -12.65
CA GLY A 189 28.37 -0.55 -11.98
C GLY A 189 27.61 -1.46 -11.02
N LEU A 190 27.92 -2.76 -11.02
CA LEU A 190 27.45 -3.73 -10.02
C LEU A 190 28.53 -3.98 -8.97
N ALA A 191 28.22 -3.77 -7.69
CA ALA A 191 29.11 -4.06 -6.58
C ALA A 191 28.63 -5.25 -5.74
N ILE A 192 29.49 -6.26 -5.58
CA ILE A 192 29.27 -7.39 -4.66
C ILE A 192 30.18 -7.17 -3.45
N ARG A 193 29.60 -6.93 -2.27
CA ARG A 193 30.34 -6.55 -1.06
C ARG A 193 30.20 -7.64 0.00
N SER A 194 31.08 -8.63 -0.07
CA SER A 194 31.21 -9.72 0.91
C SER A 194 32.69 -9.96 1.23
N GLY A 195 32.99 -10.82 2.21
CA GLY A 195 34.38 -11.20 2.53
C GLY A 195 35.11 -11.95 1.41
N GLY A 196 34.38 -12.39 0.38
CA GLY A 196 34.92 -12.95 -0.86
C GLY A 196 33.92 -12.70 -1.98
N PRO A 197 33.94 -11.51 -2.61
CA PRO A 197 32.99 -11.15 -3.66
C PRO A 197 32.97 -12.19 -4.77
N THR A 198 31.79 -12.73 -5.03
CA THR A 198 31.63 -13.87 -5.94
C THR A 198 30.37 -13.69 -6.79
N LEU A 199 30.52 -13.78 -8.10
CA LEU A 199 29.42 -14.02 -9.02
C LEU A 199 29.40 -15.52 -9.36
N ASN A 200 28.37 -16.21 -8.89
CA ASN A 200 28.20 -17.64 -9.13
C ASN A 200 27.42 -17.87 -10.43
N LEU A 201 27.98 -18.64 -11.35
CA LEU A 201 27.35 -19.08 -12.59
C LEU A 201 27.02 -20.56 -12.41
N VAL A 202 25.73 -20.86 -12.27
CA VAL A 202 25.23 -22.23 -12.06
C VAL A 202 24.71 -22.76 -13.39
N ASP A 203 25.29 -23.86 -13.85
CA ASP A 203 24.74 -24.67 -14.93
C ASP A 203 23.57 -25.49 -14.35
N THR A 204 22.35 -25.14 -14.76
CA THR A 204 21.12 -25.76 -14.25
C THR A 204 20.90 -27.18 -14.76
N ASP A 205 21.61 -27.59 -15.82
CA ASP A 205 21.38 -28.88 -16.47
C ASP A 205 22.19 -30.00 -15.79
N ASN A 206 23.30 -29.66 -15.13
CA ASN A 206 24.18 -30.60 -14.43
C ASN A 206 24.54 -30.17 -12.99
N ASN A 207 23.94 -29.08 -12.49
CA ASN A 207 24.14 -28.54 -11.15
C ASN A 207 25.60 -28.15 -10.82
N GLN A 208 26.46 -27.95 -11.82
CA GLN A 208 27.83 -27.49 -11.64
C GLN A 208 27.88 -25.97 -11.57
N SER A 209 28.66 -25.44 -10.63
CA SER A 209 28.98 -24.02 -10.59
C SER A 209 30.38 -23.70 -11.08
N ARG A 210 30.50 -22.52 -11.69
CA ARG A 210 31.77 -21.80 -11.88
C ARG A 210 31.55 -20.40 -11.36
N SER A 211 32.60 -19.81 -10.79
CA SER A 211 32.45 -18.48 -10.19
C SER A 211 33.50 -17.53 -10.70
N VAL A 212 33.10 -16.28 -10.96
CA VAL A 212 34.05 -15.15 -10.97
C VAL A 212 34.23 -14.73 -9.52
N HIS A 213 35.46 -14.77 -9.05
CA HIS A 213 35.78 -14.56 -7.64
C HIS A 213 36.92 -13.57 -7.49
N HIS A 214 36.79 -12.71 -6.49
CA HIS A 214 37.87 -11.84 -6.03
C HIS A 214 38.10 -12.08 -4.54
N ASN A 215 39.35 -12.32 -4.17
CA ASN A 215 39.79 -12.38 -2.78
C ASN A 215 41.29 -12.13 -2.68
N ASP A 216 41.76 -11.53 -1.58
CA ASP A 216 43.18 -11.30 -1.30
C ASP A 216 43.98 -10.69 -2.47
N ALA A 217 43.43 -9.64 -3.11
CA ALA A 217 44.04 -8.95 -4.26
C ALA A 217 44.26 -9.84 -5.50
N ILE A 218 43.48 -10.92 -5.62
CA ILE A 218 43.44 -11.82 -6.77
C ILE A 218 42.02 -11.85 -7.31
N ILE A 219 41.88 -11.80 -8.63
CA ILE A 219 40.61 -12.02 -9.33
C ILE A 219 40.76 -13.15 -10.34
N GLY A 220 39.71 -13.94 -10.54
CA GLY A 220 39.76 -15.06 -11.46
C GLY A 220 38.54 -15.97 -11.40
N PHE A 221 38.75 -17.21 -11.79
CA PHE A 221 37.72 -18.22 -11.89
C PHE A 221 37.94 -19.36 -10.89
N LEU A 222 36.86 -19.76 -10.20
CA LEU A 222 36.82 -20.95 -9.36
C LEU A 222 36.09 -22.10 -10.06
N ASN A 223 36.55 -23.32 -9.83
CA ASN A 223 35.80 -24.54 -10.16
C ASN A 223 34.68 -24.82 -9.15
N SER A 224 33.90 -25.87 -9.38
CA SER A 224 32.80 -26.29 -8.48
C SER A 224 33.26 -26.68 -7.07
N SER A 225 34.54 -26.98 -6.88
CA SER A 225 35.14 -27.30 -5.57
C SER A 225 35.66 -26.06 -4.84
N GLY A 226 35.55 -24.87 -5.44
CA GLY A 226 36.08 -23.61 -4.88
C GLY A 226 37.58 -23.41 -5.10
N SER A 227 38.24 -24.27 -5.86
CA SER A 227 39.66 -24.09 -6.22
C SER A 227 39.81 -23.20 -7.45
N TRP A 228 40.87 -22.39 -7.44
CA TRP A 228 41.26 -21.56 -8.56
C TRP A 228 41.60 -22.38 -9.80
N THR A 229 41.10 -21.97 -10.97
CA THR A 229 41.46 -22.57 -12.27
C THR A 229 42.33 -21.63 -13.10
N LEU A 230 42.03 -20.34 -13.03
CA LEU A 230 42.76 -19.25 -13.68
C LEU A 230 42.61 -17.99 -12.82
N GLN A 231 43.70 -17.30 -12.54
CA GLN A 231 43.67 -16.10 -11.70
C GLN A 231 44.74 -15.08 -12.10
N VAL A 232 44.52 -13.82 -11.72
CA VAL A 232 45.45 -12.71 -11.91
C VAL A 232 45.57 -11.89 -10.62
N ASN A 233 46.78 -11.40 -10.32
CA ASN A 233 47.03 -10.50 -9.20
C ASN A 233 47.17 -9.05 -9.66
N ASP A 234 47.32 -8.11 -8.71
CA ASP A 234 47.47 -6.67 -9.00
C ASP A 234 48.67 -6.31 -9.90
N ASN A 235 49.70 -7.16 -9.94
CA ASN A 235 50.88 -6.95 -10.81
C ASN A 235 50.66 -7.50 -12.23
N GLY A 236 49.47 -8.03 -12.53
CA GLY A 236 49.15 -8.62 -13.84
C GLY A 236 49.74 -10.00 -14.07
N HIS A 237 50.26 -10.67 -13.03
CA HIS A 237 50.74 -12.05 -13.17
C HIS A 237 49.56 -12.99 -13.34
N VAL A 238 49.62 -13.86 -14.35
CA VAL A 238 48.58 -14.87 -14.61
C VAL A 238 49.04 -16.23 -14.11
N TRP A 239 48.15 -16.94 -13.43
CA TRP A 239 48.35 -18.30 -12.94
C TRP A 239 47.22 -19.20 -13.39
N SER A 240 47.52 -20.47 -13.68
CA SER A 240 46.51 -21.51 -13.88
C SER A 240 46.82 -22.78 -13.09
N ALA A 241 45.78 -23.55 -12.79
CA ALA A 241 45.89 -24.76 -11.96
C ALA A 241 46.92 -25.78 -12.45
N ASN A 242 47.03 -25.96 -13.77
CA ASN A 242 47.90 -26.97 -14.34
C ASN A 242 49.34 -26.48 -14.57
N TYR A 243 49.53 -25.16 -14.75
CA TYR A 243 50.81 -24.62 -15.21
C TYR A 243 51.50 -23.70 -14.20
N GLY A 244 50.84 -23.34 -13.09
CA GLY A 244 51.39 -22.40 -12.13
C GLY A 244 51.43 -20.98 -12.69
N TRP A 245 52.36 -20.17 -12.20
CA TRP A 245 52.59 -18.83 -12.72
C TRP A 245 53.22 -18.88 -14.11
N PHE A 246 52.62 -18.17 -15.06
CA PHE A 246 53.07 -18.23 -16.46
C PHE A 246 54.48 -17.66 -16.65
N HIS A 247 54.88 -16.67 -15.84
CA HIS A 247 56.21 -16.08 -15.94
C HIS A 247 57.32 -17.09 -15.62
N ASP A 248 57.09 -18.04 -14.70
CA ASP A 248 58.04 -19.11 -14.42
C ASP A 248 58.22 -20.04 -15.63
N ARG A 249 57.13 -20.31 -16.34
CA ARG A 249 57.13 -21.17 -17.53
C ARG A 249 57.75 -20.48 -18.75
N PHE A 250 57.48 -19.18 -18.94
CA PHE A 250 58.11 -18.41 -20.01
C PHE A 250 59.59 -18.18 -19.76
N ALA A 251 60.00 -17.95 -18.50
CA ALA A 251 61.41 -17.86 -18.14
C ALA A 251 62.16 -19.17 -18.41
N GLN A 252 61.54 -20.32 -18.14
CA GLN A 252 62.10 -21.64 -18.49
C GLN A 252 62.20 -21.87 -20.01
N ALA A 253 61.29 -21.33 -20.81
CA ALA A 253 61.39 -21.38 -22.27
C ALA A 253 62.59 -20.57 -22.81
N GLY A 254 63.03 -19.54 -22.08
CA GLY A 254 64.26 -18.78 -22.37
C GLY A 254 65.56 -19.46 -21.92
N ALA A 255 65.48 -20.54 -21.13
CA ALA A 255 66.65 -21.34 -20.77
C ALA A 255 67.05 -22.35 -21.86
N ASN A 256 66.18 -22.57 -22.85
CA ASN A 256 66.49 -23.34 -24.06
C ASN A 256 66.82 -22.38 -25.20
N CYS A 257 67.79 -22.73 -26.04
CA CYS A 257 68.07 -22.00 -27.28
C CYS A 257 66.79 -21.91 -28.13
N GLN A 258 66.24 -20.71 -28.33
CA GLN A 258 65.06 -20.54 -29.17
C GLN A 258 65.36 -20.94 -30.62
N HIS A 259 64.42 -21.59 -31.29
CA HIS A 259 64.53 -21.90 -32.72
C HIS A 259 64.76 -20.59 -33.51
N ASN A 260 65.77 -20.55 -34.39
CA ASN A 260 66.22 -19.34 -35.11
C ASN A 260 66.89 -18.23 -34.26
N SER A 261 67.33 -18.49 -33.03
CA SER A 261 67.99 -17.50 -32.17
C SER A 261 69.39 -17.03 -32.63
N GLY A 262 69.95 -17.61 -33.70
CA GLY A 262 71.33 -17.34 -34.12
C GLY A 262 72.38 -17.84 -33.12
N VAL A 263 71.96 -18.41 -31.98
CA VAL A 263 72.82 -19.09 -31.01
C VAL A 263 73.13 -20.47 -31.56
N VAL A 264 74.38 -20.65 -31.99
CA VAL A 264 74.93 -21.96 -32.34
C VAL A 264 75.39 -22.59 -31.03
N GLU A 265 74.65 -23.59 -30.57
CA GLU A 265 75.10 -24.42 -29.45
C GLU A 265 76.22 -25.35 -29.93
N PHE A 266 77.41 -25.20 -29.36
CA PHE A 266 78.49 -26.16 -29.56
C PHE A 266 78.31 -27.28 -28.53
N SER A 267 77.37 -28.19 -28.79
CA SER A 267 77.10 -29.32 -27.92
C SER A 267 78.19 -30.39 -28.11
N GLY A 268 78.92 -30.69 -27.03
CA GLY A 268 79.85 -31.82 -26.95
C GLY A 268 81.20 -31.58 -27.61
N PHE A 269 82.26 -31.50 -26.79
CA PHE A 269 83.58 -31.84 -27.27
C PHE A 269 83.53 -33.32 -27.67
N ASP A 270 83.50 -33.61 -28.97
CA ASP A 270 83.78 -34.95 -29.43
C ASP A 270 85.22 -35.27 -29.02
N THR A 271 85.36 -36.11 -27.99
CA THR A 271 86.66 -36.59 -27.50
C THR A 271 87.29 -37.62 -28.43
N GLY A 272 86.69 -37.87 -29.61
CA GLY A 272 87.09 -38.89 -30.57
C GLY A 272 87.90 -38.44 -31.79
N ILE A 273 88.27 -37.15 -31.92
CA ILE A 273 89.19 -36.71 -32.99
C ILE A 273 90.52 -36.23 -32.40
N THR A 274 91.57 -36.89 -32.87
CA THR A 274 92.97 -36.80 -32.48
C THR A 274 93.50 -35.36 -32.53
N ASP A 275 94.00 -34.92 -31.38
CA ASP A 275 94.89 -33.78 -31.11
C ASP A 275 95.31 -32.93 -32.33
N SER A 276 94.63 -31.79 -32.51
CA SER A 276 95.23 -30.62 -33.15
C SER A 276 95.23 -29.50 -32.12
N VAL A 277 96.43 -28.99 -31.81
CA VAL A 277 96.83 -28.09 -30.69
C VAL A 277 96.14 -26.70 -30.72
N GLY A 278 94.82 -26.61 -30.86
CA GLY A 278 94.15 -25.34 -31.16
C GLY A 278 92.65 -25.25 -30.85
N GLN A 279 92.13 -25.98 -29.87
CA GLN A 279 90.67 -26.07 -29.68
C GLN A 279 90.09 -25.78 -28.26
N ALA A 280 90.62 -25.00 -27.32
CA ALA A 280 91.61 -23.94 -27.21
C ALA A 280 92.12 -23.94 -25.74
N SER A 281 93.41 -23.74 -25.54
CA SER A 281 94.09 -23.95 -24.26
C SER A 281 94.52 -22.62 -23.60
N ASN A 282 94.92 -22.63 -22.32
CA ASN A 282 95.33 -21.43 -21.58
C ASN A 282 96.82 -21.09 -21.83
N PRO A 283 97.21 -19.81 -22.06
CA PRO A 283 96.38 -18.65 -22.31
C PRO A 283 96.27 -18.37 -23.81
N TYR A 284 95.19 -18.84 -24.44
CA TYR A 284 94.79 -18.40 -25.78
C TYR A 284 93.51 -17.58 -25.66
N VAL A 285 93.41 -16.50 -26.43
CA VAL A 285 92.18 -15.70 -26.57
C VAL A 285 91.50 -16.11 -27.86
N VAL A 286 90.20 -16.39 -27.79
CA VAL A 286 89.35 -16.54 -28.97
C VAL A 286 89.18 -15.15 -29.58
N ILE A 287 89.63 -14.97 -30.82
CA ILE A 287 89.66 -13.66 -31.48
C ILE A 287 88.69 -13.54 -32.67
N GLY A 288 87.84 -14.55 -32.90
CA GLY A 288 86.74 -14.45 -33.85
C GLY A 288 86.35 -15.77 -34.51
N LEU A 289 85.32 -15.69 -35.35
CA LEU A 289 84.86 -16.79 -36.22
C LEU A 289 85.43 -16.59 -37.62
N ARG A 290 86.05 -17.62 -38.19
CA ARG A 290 86.60 -17.57 -39.55
C ARG A 290 85.88 -18.57 -40.44
N ARG A 291 85.42 -18.09 -41.59
CA ARG A 291 84.96 -18.95 -42.70
C ARG A 291 86.20 -19.45 -43.44
N GLY A 292 86.51 -20.73 -43.33
CA GLY A 292 87.63 -21.35 -44.04
C GLY A 292 87.20 -21.74 -45.45
N ASN A 293 87.91 -21.27 -46.49
CA ASN A 293 87.73 -21.76 -47.85
C ASN A 293 88.84 -22.77 -48.15
N THR A 294 88.66 -24.01 -47.68
CA THR A 294 89.54 -25.14 -48.03
C THR A 294 88.67 -26.37 -48.21
N GLY A 295 88.33 -26.70 -49.47
CA GLY A 295 87.92 -28.04 -49.91
C GLY A 295 86.71 -28.69 -49.21
N LEU A 296 85.59 -28.74 -49.92
CA LEU A 296 84.45 -29.66 -49.73
C LEU A 296 83.79 -29.74 -48.34
N GLY A 297 83.72 -28.61 -47.64
CA GLY A 297 82.79 -28.43 -46.52
C GLY A 297 82.92 -27.02 -45.98
N ASN A 298 81.86 -26.21 -46.07
CA ASN A 298 81.84 -24.86 -45.50
C ASN A 298 81.79 -24.93 -43.97
N ALA A 299 82.88 -25.33 -43.33
CA ALA A 299 83.00 -25.34 -41.88
C ALA A 299 83.38 -23.93 -41.39
N SER A 300 82.67 -23.46 -40.36
CA SER A 300 83.02 -22.26 -39.62
C SER A 300 83.89 -22.67 -38.44
N TYR A 301 85.10 -22.13 -38.34
CA TYR A 301 86.05 -22.46 -37.28
C TYR A 301 86.15 -21.30 -36.28
N LEU A 302 86.32 -21.61 -34.99
CA LEU A 302 86.77 -20.60 -34.00
C LEU A 302 88.27 -20.36 -34.18
N ARG A 303 88.69 -19.09 -34.25
CA ARG A 303 90.10 -18.68 -34.32
C ARG A 303 90.61 -18.29 -32.94
N CYS A 304 91.70 -18.91 -32.52
CA CYS A 304 92.37 -18.64 -31.24
C CYS A 304 93.78 -18.06 -31.49
N VAL A 305 94.25 -17.14 -30.63
CA VAL A 305 95.61 -16.60 -30.64
C VAL A 305 96.25 -16.75 -29.26
N ALA A 306 97.48 -17.25 -29.21
CA ALA A 306 98.24 -17.43 -27.98
C ALA A 306 98.61 -16.06 -27.38
N LEU A 307 98.34 -15.86 -26.10
CA LEU A 307 98.92 -14.76 -25.33
C LEU A 307 100.38 -15.11 -25.00
N ARG A 308 101.30 -14.20 -25.34
CA ARG A 308 102.70 -14.27 -24.91
C ARG A 308 102.97 -13.05 -24.03
N ASN A 309 103.50 -13.26 -22.82
CA ASN A 309 104.05 -12.17 -22.03
C ASN A 309 105.19 -11.54 -22.83
N ARG A 310 105.11 -10.22 -23.07
CA ARG A 310 106.23 -9.45 -23.61
C ARG A 310 107.12 -8.98 -22.47
#